data_AF-A0A820W772-F1
#
_entry.id   AF-A0A820W772-F1
#
_cell.length_a   1.000
_cell.length_b   1.000
_cell.length_c   1.000
_cell.angle_alpha   90.00
_cell.angle_beta   90.00
_cell.angle_gamma   90.00
#
_symmetry.space_group_name_H-M   'P 1'
#
loop_
_entity.id
_entity.type
_entity.pdbx_description
1 polymer ?
#
loop_
_entity_poly.entity_id
_entity_poly.type
_entity_poly.pdbx_seq_one_letter_code
_entity_poly.pdbx_strand_id
1 'polypeptide(L)'
;MREVVDYFDARDSKGRKKYSWKSTQHRFKSIPHRQYLPRCRQCIEKNGTKREKFQVIDDSVYGMFQEARENVLPVRDKDLQRWALQKAAENSSLIFEASEHWLRVFKHRHHIFSRKITKLVTRHHAEDTNAIIESADSFVRDAKREMQNYAPEEVLKTDQ
;
A
#
# COMPACT_ATOMS: atom_id res chain seq x y z
N MET A 1 5.65 -1.69 22.26
CA MET A 1 6.69 -2.17 23.22
C MET A 1 7.27 -1.05 24.07
N ARG A 2 7.52 0.15 23.51
CA ARG A 2 8.01 1.33 24.26
C ARG A 2 7.12 1.69 25.46
N GLU A 3 5.80 1.76 25.26
CA GLU A 3 4.83 2.05 26.31
C GLU A 3 4.89 1.13 27.54
N VAL A 4 5.23 -0.15 27.34
CA VAL A 4 5.31 -1.11 28.45
C VAL A 4 6.53 -0.83 29.33
N VAL A 5 7.65 -0.50 28.70
CA VAL A 5 8.90 -0.13 29.39
C VAL A 5 8.71 1.20 30.10
N ASP A 6 8.15 2.20 29.41
CA ASP A 6 7.89 3.53 29.98
C ASP A 6 6.94 3.45 31.19
N TYR A 7 5.89 2.64 31.10
CA TYR A 7 4.98 2.41 32.20
C TYR A 7 5.65 1.70 33.38
N PHE A 8 6.50 0.70 33.13
CA PHE A 8 7.20 0.00 34.21
C PHE A 8 8.28 0.86 34.88
N ASP A 9 8.98 1.69 34.12
CA ASP A 9 10.07 2.54 34.60
C ASP A 9 9.59 3.90 35.15
N ALA A 10 8.30 4.22 34.96
CA ALA A 10 7.66 5.43 35.50
C ALA A 10 7.92 5.61 37.00
N ARG A 11 8.38 6.82 37.36
CA ARG A 11 8.65 7.23 38.74
C ARG A 11 7.63 8.25 39.20
N ASP A 12 7.38 8.26 40.50
CA ASP A 12 6.57 9.28 41.17
C ASP A 12 7.41 10.54 41.44
N SER A 13 6.76 11.63 41.85
CA SER A 13 7.38 12.91 42.25
C SER A 13 8.53 12.77 43.26
N LYS A 14 8.51 11.72 44.08
CA LYS A 14 9.54 11.38 45.08
C LYS A 14 10.60 10.37 44.58
N GLY A 15 10.68 10.11 43.27
CA GLY A 15 11.65 9.20 42.63
C GLY A 15 11.41 7.69 42.84
N ARG A 16 10.38 7.32 43.60
CA ARG A 16 10.00 5.91 43.85
C ARG A 16 9.35 5.30 42.61
N LYS A 17 9.46 3.98 42.44
CA LYS A 17 8.74 3.27 41.37
C LYS A 17 7.24 3.48 41.53
N LYS A 18 6.60 3.98 40.48
CA LYS A 18 5.18 4.31 40.50
C LYS A 18 4.28 3.07 40.40
N TYR A 19 4.71 2.06 39.67
CA TYR A 19 3.92 0.85 39.42
C TYR A 19 4.68 -0.42 39.77
N SER A 20 3.95 -1.40 40.29
CA SER A 20 4.47 -2.74 40.59
C SER A 20 4.42 -3.63 39.35
N TRP A 21 5.21 -4.71 39.33
CA TRP A 21 5.15 -5.69 38.24
C TRP A 21 3.74 -6.28 38.06
N LYS A 22 3.02 -6.58 39.16
CA LYS A 22 1.64 -7.08 39.08
C LYS A 22 0.71 -6.09 38.38
N SER A 23 0.88 -4.79 38.64
CA SER A 23 0.12 -3.72 37.98
C SER A 23 0.44 -3.63 36.49
N THR A 24 1.72 -3.72 36.11
CA THR A 24 2.15 -3.75 34.71
C THR A 24 1.62 -4.97 33.97
N GLN A 25 1.68 -6.16 34.58
CA GLN A 25 1.18 -7.41 34.00
C GLN A 25 -0.34 -7.37 33.79
N HIS A 26 -1.09 -6.79 34.73
CA HIS A 26 -2.54 -6.65 34.59
C HIS A 26 -2.93 -5.75 33.41
N ARG A 27 -2.21 -4.63 33.22
CA ARG A 27 -2.44 -3.70 32.10
C ARG A 27 -1.98 -4.27 30.76
N PHE A 28 -0.82 -4.94 30.75
CA PHE A 28 -0.19 -5.42 29.52
C PHE A 28 -0.14 -6.96 29.51
N LYS A 29 -1.30 -7.58 29.27
CA LYS A 29 -1.46 -9.04 29.23
C LYS A 29 -0.59 -9.74 28.18
N SER A 30 -0.17 -9.01 27.14
CA SER A 30 0.71 -9.51 26.08
C SER A 30 2.14 -9.85 26.55
N ILE A 31 2.56 -9.38 27.73
CA ILE A 31 3.87 -9.67 28.31
C ILE A 31 3.69 -10.44 29.62
N PRO A 32 3.66 -11.78 29.58
CA PRO A 32 3.30 -12.59 30.75
C PRO A 32 4.39 -12.60 31.84
N HIS A 33 5.66 -12.43 31.46
CA HIS A 33 6.78 -12.57 32.39
C HIS A 33 7.70 -11.34 32.41
N ARG A 34 8.25 -11.03 33.59
CA ARG A 34 9.16 -9.90 33.81
C ARG A 34 10.44 -9.98 32.97
N GLN A 35 10.87 -11.20 32.65
CA GLN A 35 12.09 -11.48 31.89
C GLN A 35 12.03 -10.96 30.44
N TYR A 36 10.86 -10.59 29.93
CA TYR A 36 10.73 -9.97 28.62
C TYR A 36 11.09 -8.47 28.62
N LEU A 37 11.11 -7.78 29.77
CA LEU A 37 11.42 -6.36 29.85
C LEU A 37 12.84 -6.00 29.32
N PRO A 38 13.91 -6.73 29.68
CA PRO A 38 15.23 -6.54 29.05
C PRO A 38 15.19 -6.67 27.53
N ARG A 39 14.44 -7.64 27.00
CA ARG A 39 14.26 -7.82 25.55
C ARG A 39 13.51 -6.65 24.94
N CYS A 40 12.47 -6.13 25.59
CA CYS A 40 11.76 -4.93 25.14
C CYS A 40 12.69 -3.71 25.07
N ARG A 41 13.53 -3.50 26.10
CA ARG A 41 14.54 -2.42 26.11
C ARG A 41 15.54 -2.57 24.96
N GLN A 42 16.06 -3.78 24.76
CA GLN A 42 16.98 -4.05 23.66
C GLN A 42 16.33 -3.80 22.29
N CYS A 43 15.04 -4.11 22.12
CA CYS A 43 14.31 -3.76 20.90
C CYS A 43 14.15 -2.25 20.73
N ILE A 44 13.95 -1.49 21.80
CA ILE A 44 13.87 -0.03 21.74
C ILE A 44 15.24 0.56 21.35
N GLU A 45 16.32 0.10 21.98
CA GLU A 45 17.70 0.52 21.68
C GLU A 45 18.11 0.19 20.23
N LYS A 46 17.65 -0.94 19.68
CA LYS A 46 17.94 -1.35 18.29
C LYS A 46 17.02 -0.71 17.24
N ASN A 47 16.33 0.38 17.59
CA ASN A 47 15.35 1.08 16.75
C ASN A 47 14.24 0.16 16.23
N GLY A 48 13.63 -0.59 17.15
CA GLY A 48 12.48 -1.43 16.87
C GLY A 48 12.80 -2.91 16.67
N THR A 49 11.73 -3.66 16.43
CA THR A 49 11.77 -5.09 16.15
C THR A 49 12.15 -5.36 14.70
N LYS A 50 12.68 -6.56 14.42
CA LYS A 50 12.93 -7.01 13.03
C LYS A 50 11.66 -6.88 12.16
N ARG A 51 10.50 -7.18 12.73
CA ARG A 51 9.21 -7.07 12.04
C ARG A 51 8.90 -5.63 11.63
N GLU A 52 9.06 -4.67 12.55
CA GLU A 52 8.87 -3.25 12.24
C GLU A 52 9.84 -2.79 11.13
N LYS A 53 11.10 -3.21 11.17
CA LYS A 53 12.07 -2.90 10.11
C LYS A 53 11.68 -3.48 8.75
N PHE A 54 11.21 -4.73 8.71
CA PHE A 54 10.70 -5.32 7.46
C PHE A 54 9.43 -4.61 6.99
N GLN A 55 8.58 -4.14 7.89
CA GLN A 55 7.38 -3.40 7.54
C GLN A 55 7.71 -2.03 6.94
N VAL A 56 8.74 -1.33 7.44
CA VAL A 56 9.22 -0.08 6.83
C VAL A 56 9.68 -0.30 5.38
N ILE A 57 10.38 -1.41 5.10
CA ILE A 57 10.76 -1.77 3.73
C ILE A 57 9.52 -2.07 2.88
N ASP A 58 8.58 -2.85 3.42
CA ASP A 58 7.32 -3.21 2.77
C ASP A 58 6.53 -1.97 2.34
N ASP A 59 6.31 -1.05 3.28
CA ASP A 59 5.55 0.19 3.08
C ASP A 59 6.25 1.11 2.08
N SER A 60 7.59 1.21 2.15
CA SER A 60 8.36 2.02 1.22
C SER A 60 8.32 1.47 -0.22
N VAL A 61 8.45 0.16 -0.40
CA VAL A 61 8.39 -0.47 -1.72
C VAL A 61 6.98 -0.36 -2.30
N TYR A 62 5.95 -0.48 -1.47
CA TYR A 62 4.58 -0.27 -1.89
C TYR A 62 4.31 1.17 -2.33
N GLY A 63 4.81 2.16 -1.60
CA GLY A 63 4.73 3.57 -2.01
C GLY A 63 5.37 3.83 -3.38
N MET A 64 6.57 3.30 -3.61
CA MET A 64 7.25 3.39 -4.92
C MET A 64 6.46 2.68 -6.02
N PHE A 65 5.82 1.55 -5.72
CA PHE A 65 4.93 0.87 -6.65
C PHE A 65 3.72 1.73 -7.00
N GLN A 66 3.07 2.38 -6.03
CA GLN A 66 1.93 3.27 -6.28
C GLN A 66 2.33 4.45 -7.17
N GLU A 67 3.45 5.11 -6.87
CA GLU A 67 3.98 6.19 -7.70
C GLU A 67 4.26 5.74 -9.13
N ALA A 68 4.86 4.56 -9.32
CA ALA A 68 5.08 4.01 -10.66
C ALA A 68 3.77 3.71 -11.39
N ARG A 69 2.72 3.30 -10.67
CA ARG A 69 1.38 3.05 -11.24
C ARG A 69 0.68 4.34 -11.64
N GLU A 70 0.80 5.40 -10.85
CA GLU A 70 0.27 6.73 -11.16
C GLU A 70 0.93 7.30 -12.43
N ASN A 71 2.23 7.06 -12.59
CA ASN A 71 2.99 7.44 -13.78
C ASN A 71 2.86 6.46 -14.96
N VAL A 72 1.97 5.46 -14.86
CA VAL A 72 1.71 4.46 -15.92
C VAL A 72 2.99 3.70 -16.35
N LEU A 73 3.94 3.55 -15.42
CA LEU A 73 5.19 2.84 -15.68
C LEU A 73 5.01 1.33 -15.52
N PRO A 74 5.62 0.52 -16.41
CA PRO A 74 5.65 -0.92 -16.23
C PRO A 74 6.58 -1.29 -15.08
N VAL A 75 6.05 -2.03 -14.09
CA VAL A 75 6.82 -2.55 -12.95
C VAL A 75 6.93 -4.06 -13.05
N ARG A 76 8.16 -4.58 -13.03
CA ARG A 76 8.43 -6.02 -13.00
C ARG A 76 8.81 -6.46 -11.59
N ASP A 77 8.72 -7.77 -11.37
CA ASP A 77 9.14 -8.43 -10.13
C ASP A 77 10.58 -8.08 -9.72
N LYS A 78 11.50 -7.97 -10.70
CA LYS A 78 12.90 -7.55 -10.47
C LYS A 78 13.02 -6.10 -9.98
N ASP A 79 12.11 -5.23 -10.40
CA ASP A 79 12.12 -3.83 -9.98
C ASP A 79 11.70 -3.73 -8.50
N LEU A 80 10.67 -4.48 -8.09
CA LEU A 80 10.25 -4.60 -6.69
C LEU A 80 11.37 -5.15 -5.79
N GLN A 81 12.05 -6.20 -6.24
CA GLN A 81 13.20 -6.77 -5.51
C GLN A 81 14.33 -5.74 -5.37
N ARG A 82 14.64 -5.00 -6.44
CA ARG A 82 15.67 -3.96 -6.42
C ARG A 82 15.34 -2.85 -5.44
N TRP A 83 14.12 -2.34 -5.43
CA TRP A 83 13.70 -1.30 -4.49
C TRP A 83 13.79 -1.77 -3.04
N ALA A 84 13.39 -3.02 -2.78
CA ALA A 84 13.47 -3.61 -1.46
C ALA A 84 14.92 -3.75 -0.96
N LEU A 85 15.83 -4.18 -1.83
CA LEU A 85 17.26 -4.27 -1.51
C LEU A 85 17.88 -2.90 -1.29
N GLN A 86 17.52 -1.90 -2.11
CA GLN A 86 18.00 -0.53 -1.94
C GLN A 86 17.56 0.05 -0.59
N LYS A 87 16.30 -0.17 -0.19
CA LYS A 87 15.80 0.26 1.12
C LYS A 87 16.38 -0.53 2.28
N ALA A 88 16.67 -1.81 2.09
CA ALA A 88 17.39 -2.61 3.08
C ALA A 88 18.83 -2.13 3.27
N ALA A 89 19.51 -1.70 2.19
CA ALA A 89 20.88 -1.21 2.26
C ALA A 89 21.02 0.08 3.09
N GLU A 90 19.98 0.90 3.18
CA GLU A 90 19.91 2.06 4.09
C GLU A 90 19.98 1.62 5.57
N ASN A 91 19.60 0.37 5.88
CA ASN A 91 19.59 -0.20 7.22
C ASN A 91 20.64 -1.32 7.35
N SER A 92 21.91 -0.95 7.54
CA SER A 92 23.07 -1.88 7.65
C SER A 92 22.94 -3.00 8.71
N SER A 93 22.03 -2.84 9.68
CA SER A 93 21.77 -3.84 10.73
C SER A 93 20.81 -4.98 10.33
N LEU A 94 20.17 -4.88 9.17
CA LEU A 94 19.13 -5.81 8.74
C LEU A 94 19.66 -6.73 7.64
N ILE A 95 19.72 -8.03 7.93
CA ILE A 95 19.90 -9.05 6.91
C ILE A 95 18.54 -9.25 6.25
N PHE A 96 18.35 -8.63 5.09
CA PHE A 96 17.15 -8.76 4.29
C PHE A 96 17.52 -9.30 2.91
N GLU A 97 16.80 -10.33 2.49
CA GLU A 97 16.91 -10.90 1.16
C GLU A 97 15.56 -10.74 0.48
N ALA A 98 15.54 -10.10 -0.69
CA ALA A 98 14.35 -9.95 -1.51
C ALA A 98 14.02 -11.26 -2.25
N SER A 99 13.91 -12.36 -1.50
CA SER A 99 13.66 -13.71 -2.01
C SER A 99 12.33 -13.78 -2.78
N GLU A 100 12.18 -14.81 -3.61
CA GLU A 100 10.91 -15.05 -4.33
C GLU A 100 9.74 -15.27 -3.36
N HIS A 101 10.00 -15.89 -2.21
CA HIS A 101 8.99 -16.06 -1.18
C HIS A 101 8.53 -14.72 -0.61
N TRP A 102 9.47 -13.83 -0.28
CA TRP A 102 9.14 -12.48 0.20
C TRP A 102 8.30 -11.73 -0.84
N LEU A 103 8.73 -11.74 -2.10
CA LEU A 103 8.03 -11.08 -3.19
C LEU A 103 6.60 -11.62 -3.37
N ARG A 104 6.41 -12.94 -3.30
CA ARG A 104 5.08 -13.56 -3.39
C ARG A 104 4.17 -13.09 -2.25
N VAL A 105 4.68 -13.07 -1.02
CA VAL A 105 3.92 -12.62 0.16
C VAL A 105 3.62 -11.12 0.09
N PHE A 106 4.60 -10.31 -0.35
CA PHE A 106 4.44 -8.88 -0.59
C PHE A 106 3.30 -8.61 -1.58
N LYS A 107 3.34 -9.26 -2.75
CA LYS A 107 2.29 -9.13 -3.77
C LYS A 107 0.92 -9.53 -3.25
N HIS A 108 0.83 -10.65 -2.53
CA HIS A 108 -0.43 -11.10 -1.93
C HIS A 108 -0.98 -10.10 -0.91
N ARG A 109 -0.14 -9.56 -0.02
CA ARG A 109 -0.54 -8.60 1.01
C ARG A 109 -1.09 -7.30 0.42
N HIS A 110 -0.50 -6.85 -0.69
CA HIS A 110 -0.85 -5.60 -1.36
C HIS A 110 -1.80 -5.78 -2.55
N HIS A 111 -2.35 -6.99 -2.74
CA HIS A 111 -3.24 -7.34 -3.86
C HIS A 111 -2.67 -7.00 -5.25
N ILE A 112 -1.35 -7.16 -5.40
CA ILE A 112 -0.63 -6.96 -6.66
C ILE A 112 -0.64 -8.25 -7.44
N PHE A 113 -1.26 -8.21 -8.62
CA PHE A 113 -1.30 -9.32 -9.56
C PHE A 113 -0.69 -8.91 -10.89
N SER A 114 -0.06 -9.86 -11.58
CA SER A 114 0.35 -9.67 -12.96
C SER A 114 -0.91 -9.47 -13.80
N ARG A 115 -1.15 -8.24 -14.25
CA ARG A 115 -2.25 -7.93 -15.15
C ARG A 115 -1.76 -8.04 -16.58
N LYS A 116 -2.45 -8.82 -17.40
CA LYS A 116 -2.26 -8.80 -18.86
C LYS A 116 -2.67 -7.42 -19.36
N ILE A 117 -1.85 -6.80 -20.21
CA ILE A 117 -2.25 -5.60 -20.94
C ILE A 117 -3.30 -6.03 -21.97
N THR A 118 -4.54 -5.58 -21.78
CA THR A 118 -5.69 -5.94 -22.63
C THR A 118 -5.98 -4.93 -23.72
N LYS A 119 -5.60 -3.67 -23.52
CA LYS A 119 -5.78 -2.58 -24.48
C LYS A 119 -4.46 -1.86 -24.69
N LEU A 120 -3.97 -1.86 -25.91
CA LEU A 120 -2.86 -1.02 -26.34
C LEU A 120 -3.44 0.27 -26.93
N VAL A 121 -3.19 1.40 -26.29
CA VAL A 121 -3.60 2.72 -26.81
C VAL A 121 -2.40 3.32 -27.50
N THR A 122 -2.52 3.57 -28.81
CA THR A 122 -1.48 4.25 -29.59
C THR A 122 -1.56 5.76 -29.38
N ARG A 123 -0.47 6.48 -29.67
CA ARG A 123 -0.43 7.94 -29.56
C ARG A 123 -1.56 8.61 -30.33
N HIS A 124 -1.79 8.19 -31.57
CA HIS A 124 -2.90 8.66 -32.40
C HIS A 124 -4.24 8.46 -31.70
N HIS A 125 -4.48 7.28 -31.11
CA HIS A 125 -5.73 7.01 -30.42
C HIS A 125 -5.95 7.91 -29.17
N ALA A 126 -4.89 8.37 -28.52
CA ALA A 126 -4.95 9.32 -27.40
C ALA A 126 -5.11 10.78 -27.86
N GLU A 127 -4.54 11.14 -29.01
CA GLU A 127 -4.72 12.46 -29.63
C GLU A 127 -6.15 12.59 -30.19
N ASP A 128 -6.66 11.53 -30.81
CA ASP A 128 -7.99 11.48 -31.44
C ASP A 128 -9.12 11.32 -30.44
N THR A 129 -8.86 11.00 -29.16
CA THR A 129 -9.94 10.73 -28.19
C THR A 129 -10.91 11.89 -28.05
N ASN A 130 -10.41 13.14 -28.02
CA ASN A 130 -11.26 14.32 -27.92
C ASN A 130 -12.09 14.51 -29.21
N ALA A 131 -11.47 14.32 -30.38
CA ALA A 131 -12.17 14.40 -31.66
C ALA A 131 -13.24 13.31 -31.82
N ILE A 132 -12.97 12.10 -31.33
CA ILE A 132 -13.93 10.98 -31.31
C ILE A 132 -15.11 11.31 -30.39
N ILE A 133 -14.85 11.89 -29.21
CA ILE A 133 -15.91 12.29 -28.28
C ILE A 133 -16.77 13.41 -28.88
N GLU A 134 -16.15 14.44 -29.45
CA GLU A 134 -16.86 15.54 -30.10
C GLU A 134 -17.70 15.06 -31.31
N SER A 135 -17.15 14.15 -32.11
CA SER A 135 -17.86 13.52 -33.23
C SER A 135 -19.03 12.64 -32.76
N ALA A 136 -18.86 11.89 -31.67
CA ALA A 136 -19.95 11.12 -31.08
C ALA A 136 -21.06 12.03 -30.54
N ASP A 137 -20.70 13.12 -29.86
CA ASP A 137 -21.64 14.10 -29.34
C ASP A 137 -22.40 14.82 -30.47
N SER A 138 -21.72 15.19 -31.56
CA SER A 138 -22.37 15.81 -32.72
C SER A 138 -23.35 14.84 -33.37
N PHE A 139 -22.94 13.59 -33.58
CA PHE A 139 -23.80 12.55 -34.13
C PHE A 139 -25.06 12.35 -33.28
N VAL A 140 -24.95 12.28 -31.95
CA VAL A 140 -26.11 12.13 -31.06
C VAL A 140 -27.04 13.35 -31.15
N ARG A 141 -26.49 14.58 -31.24
CA ARG A 141 -27.31 15.79 -31.41
C ARG A 141 -28.04 15.79 -32.73
N ASP A 142 -27.36 15.41 -33.81
CA ASP A 142 -27.93 15.36 -35.15
C ASP A 142 -29.01 14.27 -35.26
N ALA A 143 -28.75 13.08 -34.74
CA ALA A 143 -29.72 12.00 -34.68
C ALA A 143 -30.97 12.41 -33.86
N LYS A 144 -30.79 13.06 -32.70
CA LYS A 144 -31.92 13.57 -31.90
C LYS A 144 -32.73 14.62 -32.63
N ARG A 145 -32.09 15.51 -33.40
CA ARG A 145 -32.78 16.51 -34.23
C ARG A 145 -33.60 15.82 -35.31
N GLU A 146 -33.03 14.83 -35.99
CA GLU A 146 -33.73 14.10 -37.05
C GLU A 146 -34.92 13.30 -36.50
N MET A 147 -34.76 12.68 -35.32
CA MET A 147 -35.83 11.95 -34.65
C MET A 147 -37.05 12.81 -34.30
N GLN A 148 -36.91 14.14 -34.16
CA GLN A 148 -38.06 15.04 -33.90
C GLN A 148 -39.04 15.10 -35.07
N ASN A 149 -38.60 14.75 -36.29
CA ASN A 149 -39.45 14.75 -37.48
C ASN A 149 -40.35 13.51 -37.58
N TYR A 150 -40.18 12.54 -36.68
CA TYR A 150 -40.90 11.27 -36.68
C TYR A 150 -41.78 11.14 -35.43
N ALA A 151 -42.88 10.41 -35.54
CA ALA A 151 -43.68 10.10 -34.37
C ALA A 151 -42.87 9.18 -33.43
N PRO A 152 -43.05 9.25 -32.10
CA PRO A 152 -42.32 8.40 -31.16
C PRO A 152 -42.45 6.89 -31.45
N GLU A 153 -43.56 6.49 -32.07
CA GLU A 153 -43.89 5.11 -32.45
C GLU A 153 -43.07 4.61 -33.64
N GLU A 154 -42.54 5.52 -34.46
CA GLU A 154 -41.71 5.22 -35.64
C GLU A 154 -40.21 5.18 -35.31
N VAL A 155 -39.82 5.61 -34.11
CA VAL A 155 -38.43 5.59 -33.63
C VAL A 155 -38.15 4.25 -32.95
N LEU A 156 -37.54 3.33 -33.69
CA LEU A 156 -37.22 1.99 -33.23
C LEU A 156 -35.98 1.98 -32.32
N LYS A 157 -36.14 1.41 -31.12
CA LYS A 157 -35.03 1.07 -30.22
C LYS A 157 -34.59 -0.36 -30.50
N THR A 158 -33.48 -0.52 -31.20
CA THR A 158 -32.90 -1.83 -31.57
C THR A 158 -32.03 -2.44 -30.47
N ASP A 159 -31.93 -1.79 -29.32
CA ASP A 159 -31.13 -2.16 -28.16
C ASP A 159 -31.90 -2.97 -27.08
N GLN A 160 -33.11 -3.44 -27.38
CA GLN A 160 -33.90 -4.33 -26.52
C GLN A 160 -33.69 -5.82 -26.81
#